data_AF-A0A1V5RWB1-F1
#
_entry.id   AF-A0A1V5RWB1-F1
#
_cell.length_a   1.000
_cell.length_b   1.000
_cell.length_c   1.000
_cell.angle_alpha   90.00
_cell.angle_beta   90.00
_cell.angle_gamma   90.00
#
_symmetry.space_group_name_H-M   'P 1'
#
loop_
_entity.id
_entity.type
_entity.pdbx_description
1 polymer ?
#
loop_
_entity_poly.entity_id
_entity_poly.type
_entity_poly.pdbx_seq_one_letter_code
_entity_poly.pdbx_strand_id
1 'polypeptide(L)'
;MFLAFNNGIAATADHIELDETGRFIHKISNLQIVNGGQTTASIYHTANKEKADVSKIFVQVKFSVIKSKDDFSEIVSRISLYANTQNKVNDADFTANNPNLVAFEKLSRYILTPVTAHNNMQTFWFFERARGQYKNLRQKEGFTKSRQKNFDLKYPKNQMFTKVELAKYINAYQEIFDGKKLVISPNVVVRGNEKNYARFINNNLPDNIKKINNVFFEDSIAKAILFKAADKRYGTKVSGNNIGEMKQVVVPYTISLLNIITENKLDLYKIWKNQQISQQLSDFIYDLMKQVNQFILDEYAGQHYIEQAKKEDCWERVKNHSWNFNINDIKTDLIDENNPPKRNFVGETDDTEDTAKHEEDIIRSIPFLLWKKIEQWGRDTNLLSINYISEASNIAYKIKNKRPLKDSDRRRAMDIFDIVCEHNIELLEEADELAAKEQTETMDKQQTTANTPSNNITLELVEKMVAWDKRRRILEDWKWNTMNDVLQGRKSFTDRMKHAFYLNLEKLKKEGFTED
;
A
#
# COMPACT_ATOMS: atom_id res chain seq x y z
N MET A 1 31.85 8.66 -39.96
CA MET A 1 30.56 8.03 -40.27
C MET A 1 29.78 7.91 -38.96
N PHE A 2 28.76 8.74 -38.78
CA PHE A 2 27.92 8.72 -37.58
C PHE A 2 26.61 8.01 -37.94
N LEU A 3 26.31 6.92 -37.23
CA LEU A 3 25.10 6.13 -37.45
C LEU A 3 24.16 6.34 -36.25
N ALA A 4 23.00 6.95 -36.49
CA ALA A 4 21.99 7.17 -35.47
C ALA A 4 21.26 5.84 -35.16
N PHE A 5 21.68 5.15 -34.10
CA PHE A 5 20.87 4.10 -33.49
C PHE A 5 19.89 4.75 -32.51
N ASN A 6 18.64 4.27 -32.45
CA ASN A 6 17.51 4.80 -31.67
C ASN A 6 17.69 4.71 -30.12
N ASN A 7 18.82 5.15 -29.57
CA ASN A 7 19.17 5.02 -28.15
C ASN A 7 19.10 6.35 -27.35
N GLY A 8 18.41 7.36 -27.91
CA GLY A 8 18.18 8.66 -27.26
C GLY A 8 16.90 8.69 -26.40
N ILE A 9 16.41 9.89 -26.10
CA ILE A 9 15.10 10.12 -25.47
C ILE A 9 14.13 10.63 -26.54
N ALA A 10 12.93 10.06 -26.58
CA ALA A 10 11.82 10.62 -27.36
C ALA A 10 10.80 11.20 -26.39
N ALA A 11 10.40 12.44 -26.62
CA ALA A 11 9.46 13.15 -25.77
C ALA A 11 8.42 13.93 -26.58
N THR A 12 7.25 14.11 -25.99
CA THR A 12 6.16 14.94 -26.50
C THR A 12 6.03 16.19 -25.64
N ALA A 13 5.56 17.29 -26.24
CA ALA A 13 5.29 18.54 -25.55
C ALA A 13 4.13 19.28 -26.24
N ASP A 14 3.45 20.15 -25.49
CA ASP A 14 2.43 21.05 -26.05
C ASP A 14 3.09 22.24 -26.76
N HIS A 15 4.16 22.76 -26.14
CA HIS A 15 4.84 23.96 -26.59
C HIS A 15 6.31 23.94 -26.17
N ILE A 16 7.17 24.47 -27.03
CA ILE A 16 8.60 24.67 -26.80
C ILE A 16 8.93 26.12 -27.14
N GLU A 17 9.47 26.84 -26.16
CA GLU A 17 10.01 28.18 -26.32
C GLU A 17 11.53 28.05 -26.41
N LEU A 18 12.12 28.58 -27.49
CA LEU A 18 13.57 28.65 -27.66
C LEU A 18 14.08 30.00 -27.16
N ASP A 19 15.37 30.05 -26.85
CA ASP A 19 16.06 31.30 -26.57
C ASP A 19 16.14 32.21 -27.80
N GLU A 20 16.58 33.46 -27.61
CA GLU A 20 16.70 34.45 -28.70
C GLU A 20 17.63 33.98 -29.84
N THR A 21 18.56 33.08 -29.56
CA THR A 21 19.47 32.52 -30.57
C THR A 21 18.88 31.32 -31.32
N GLY A 22 17.74 30.78 -30.88
CA GLY A 22 17.08 29.60 -31.44
C GLY A 22 17.86 28.30 -31.24
N ARG A 23 18.85 28.29 -30.34
CA ARG A 23 19.76 27.14 -30.13
C ARG A 23 19.49 26.40 -28.83
N PHE A 24 18.95 27.08 -27.84
CA PHE A 24 18.68 26.50 -26.53
C PHE A 24 17.18 26.53 -26.25
N ILE A 25 16.68 25.48 -25.62
CA ILE A 25 15.30 25.46 -25.16
C ILE A 25 15.22 26.26 -23.87
N HIS A 26 14.44 27.34 -23.89
CA HIS A 26 14.18 28.17 -22.72
C HIS A 26 13.10 27.56 -21.84
N LYS A 27 12.04 27.00 -22.45
CA LYS A 27 10.91 26.41 -21.73
C LYS A 27 10.21 25.32 -22.54
N ILE A 28 9.72 24.30 -21.84
CA ILE A 28 8.89 23.23 -22.41
C ILE A 28 7.61 23.13 -21.56
N SER A 29 6.46 23.06 -22.22
CA SER A 29 5.17 22.84 -21.56
C SER A 29 4.66 21.43 -21.81
N ASN A 30 4.14 20.78 -20.75
CA ASN A 30 3.57 19.43 -20.80
C ASN A 30 4.54 18.37 -21.37
N LEU A 31 5.78 18.37 -20.87
CA LEU A 31 6.81 17.43 -21.29
C LEU A 31 6.47 16.01 -20.86
N GLN A 32 6.43 15.07 -21.80
CA GLN A 32 6.22 13.66 -21.50
C GLN A 32 7.23 12.79 -22.28
N ILE A 33 8.00 11.98 -21.56
CA ILE A 33 8.92 11.01 -22.17
C ILE A 33 8.11 9.79 -22.63
N VAL A 34 8.16 9.50 -23.93
CA VAL A 34 7.44 8.38 -24.57
C VAL A 34 8.36 7.20 -24.90
N ASN A 35 9.68 7.44 -25.00
CA ASN A 35 10.73 6.43 -25.12
C ASN A 35 12.04 6.98 -24.52
N GLY A 36 12.92 6.10 -24.00
CA GLY A 36 14.17 6.48 -23.34
C GLY A 36 14.16 6.28 -21.83
N GLY A 37 13.18 5.54 -21.29
CA GLY A 37 13.06 5.28 -19.86
C GLY A 37 14.27 4.54 -19.26
N GLN A 38 14.84 3.58 -19.99
CA GLN A 38 16.08 2.89 -19.57
C GLN A 38 17.26 3.87 -19.52
N THR A 39 17.47 4.65 -20.57
CA THR A 39 18.52 5.67 -20.64
C THR A 39 18.40 6.66 -19.47
N THR A 40 17.17 7.15 -19.22
CA THR A 40 16.88 8.07 -18.11
C THR A 40 17.14 7.42 -16.76
N ALA A 41 16.70 6.18 -16.55
CA ALA A 41 16.90 5.44 -15.31
C ALA A 41 18.37 5.08 -15.04
N SER A 42 19.13 4.72 -16.08
CA SER A 42 20.57 4.44 -15.97
C SER A 42 21.33 5.70 -15.57
N ILE A 43 21.05 6.84 -16.21
CA ILE A 43 21.68 8.12 -15.85
C ILE A 43 21.31 8.51 -14.42
N TYR A 44 20.04 8.38 -14.04
CA TYR A 44 19.59 8.62 -12.67
C TYR A 44 20.33 7.72 -11.66
N HIS A 45 20.48 6.43 -11.96
CA HIS A 45 21.14 5.47 -11.06
C HIS A 45 22.63 5.78 -10.89
N THR A 46 23.32 6.05 -12.00
CA THR A 46 24.73 6.38 -12.01
C THR A 46 25.01 7.72 -11.30
N ALA A 47 24.15 8.73 -11.52
CA ALA A 47 24.27 10.01 -10.84
C ALA A 47 23.95 9.92 -9.34
N ASN A 48 22.83 9.30 -8.96
CA ASN A 48 22.32 9.40 -7.58
C ASN A 48 22.76 8.24 -6.69
N LYS A 49 22.80 7.02 -7.22
CA LYS A 49 23.14 5.83 -6.42
C LYS A 49 24.64 5.53 -6.41
N GLU A 50 25.31 5.72 -7.54
CA GLU A 50 26.76 5.52 -7.66
C GLU A 50 27.55 6.82 -7.44
N LYS A 51 26.88 7.97 -7.35
CA LYS A 51 27.47 9.31 -7.15
C LYS A 51 28.54 9.67 -8.18
N ALA A 52 28.41 9.16 -9.41
CA ALA A 52 29.34 9.43 -10.50
C ALA A 52 29.00 10.75 -11.22
N ASP A 53 30.04 11.45 -11.68
CA ASP A 53 29.87 12.69 -12.45
C ASP A 53 29.34 12.38 -13.86
N VAL A 54 28.12 12.85 -14.14
CA VAL A 54 27.45 12.70 -15.44
C VAL A 54 27.47 13.99 -16.29
N SER A 55 28.17 15.05 -15.85
CA SER A 55 28.18 16.37 -16.50
C SER A 55 28.68 16.37 -17.95
N LYS A 56 29.45 15.35 -18.35
CA LYS A 56 30.00 15.19 -19.70
C LYS A 56 29.21 14.22 -20.58
N ILE A 57 28.07 13.71 -20.11
CA ILE A 57 27.21 12.79 -20.86
C ILE A 57 26.19 13.61 -21.65
N PHE A 58 26.16 13.40 -22.96
CA PHE A 58 25.19 14.04 -23.85
C PHE A 58 24.24 12.99 -24.41
N VAL A 59 22.93 13.19 -24.20
CA VAL A 59 21.87 12.32 -24.73
C VAL A 59 21.07 13.10 -25.74
N GLN A 60 20.90 12.52 -26.93
CA GLN A 60 20.04 13.10 -27.95
C GLN A 60 18.57 13.00 -27.53
N VAL A 61 17.84 14.11 -27.62
CA VAL A 61 16.40 14.15 -27.40
C VAL A 61 15.68 14.51 -28.69
N LYS A 62 14.63 13.77 -29.04
CA LYS A 62 13.70 14.11 -30.12
C LYS A 62 12.38 14.57 -29.53
N PHE A 63 12.00 15.81 -29.79
CA PHE A 63 10.71 16.36 -29.39
C PHE A 63 9.68 16.25 -30.51
N SER A 64 8.46 15.83 -30.17
CA SER A 64 7.27 15.92 -31.01
C SER A 64 6.30 16.90 -30.39
N VAL A 65 6.14 18.07 -31.00
CA VAL A 65 5.26 19.14 -30.48
C VAL A 65 3.86 18.96 -31.05
N ILE A 66 2.88 18.70 -30.17
CA ILE A 66 1.49 18.43 -30.54
C ILE A 66 0.68 19.70 -30.26
N LYS A 67 0.22 20.36 -31.34
CA LYS A 67 -0.48 21.66 -31.25
C LYS A 67 -1.97 21.55 -30.91
N SER A 68 -2.60 20.41 -31.20
CA SER A 68 -4.02 20.15 -30.93
C SER A 68 -4.17 19.50 -29.55
N LYS A 69 -4.86 20.18 -28.62
CA LYS A 69 -5.06 19.66 -27.25
C LYS A 69 -6.01 18.47 -27.21
N ASP A 70 -7.02 18.46 -28.08
CA ASP A 70 -8.05 17.41 -28.11
C ASP A 70 -7.46 16.06 -28.57
N ASP A 71 -6.44 16.10 -29.44
CA ASP A 71 -5.78 14.90 -29.97
C ASP A 71 -4.55 14.46 -29.15
N PHE A 72 -4.15 15.24 -28.13
CA PHE A 72 -2.89 15.02 -27.41
C PHE A 72 -2.83 13.62 -26.80
N SER A 73 -3.89 13.20 -26.11
CA SER A 73 -3.93 11.90 -25.44
C SER A 73 -3.86 10.73 -26.43
N GLU A 74 -4.58 10.81 -27.55
CA GLU A 74 -4.59 9.76 -28.57
C GLU A 74 -3.24 9.68 -29.30
N ILE A 75 -2.68 10.82 -29.71
CA ILE A 75 -1.40 10.88 -30.42
C ILE A 75 -0.27 10.40 -29.52
N VAL A 76 -0.21 10.83 -28.26
CA VAL A 76 0.79 10.34 -27.29
C VAL A 76 0.68 8.83 -27.11
N SER A 77 -0.54 8.30 -26.98
CA SER A 77 -0.78 6.86 -26.86
C SER A 77 -0.26 6.09 -28.09
N ARG A 78 -0.54 6.59 -29.30
CA ARG A 78 -0.02 6.00 -30.55
C ARG A 78 1.49 6.10 -30.67
N ILE A 79 2.09 7.26 -30.35
CA ILE A 79 3.55 7.43 -30.37
C ILE A 79 4.20 6.45 -29.39
N SER A 80 3.66 6.30 -28.18
CA SER A 80 4.15 5.33 -27.21
C SER A 80 4.01 3.88 -27.70
N LEU A 81 2.87 3.54 -28.32
CA LEU A 81 2.63 2.23 -28.92
C LEU A 81 3.65 1.89 -30.01
N TYR A 82 3.87 2.81 -30.96
CA TYR A 82 4.78 2.59 -32.08
C TYR A 82 6.25 2.74 -31.72
N ALA A 83 6.61 3.60 -30.76
CA ALA A 83 8.01 3.75 -30.31
C ALA A 83 8.51 2.51 -29.55
N ASN A 84 7.60 1.72 -29.00
CA ASN A 84 7.93 0.52 -28.24
C ASN A 84 7.74 -0.78 -29.04
N THR A 85 7.51 -0.75 -30.35
CA THR A 85 7.43 -1.98 -31.15
C THR A 85 8.74 -2.77 -31.21
N GLN A 86 9.88 -2.19 -30.79
CA GLN A 86 11.18 -2.88 -30.70
C GLN A 86 11.39 -3.63 -29.36
N ASN A 87 10.66 -3.32 -28.29
CA ASN A 87 10.68 -4.02 -27.00
C ASN A 87 9.24 -4.34 -26.60
N LYS A 88 8.83 -5.62 -26.51
CA LYS A 88 7.44 -6.03 -26.23
C LYS A 88 6.83 -5.22 -25.06
N VAL A 89 6.09 -4.15 -25.36
CA VAL A 89 5.24 -3.46 -24.38
C VAL A 89 3.99 -4.28 -24.26
N ASN A 90 3.65 -4.64 -23.03
CA ASN A 90 2.46 -5.44 -22.78
C ASN A 90 1.23 -4.56 -23.00
N ASP A 91 0.24 -5.06 -23.73
CA ASP A 91 -1.03 -4.34 -23.99
C ASP A 91 -1.70 -3.85 -22.70
N ALA A 92 -1.45 -4.54 -21.59
CA ALA A 92 -1.92 -4.18 -20.27
C ALA A 92 -1.42 -2.79 -19.81
N ASP A 93 -0.29 -2.29 -20.30
CA ASP A 93 0.25 -0.99 -19.90
C ASP A 93 -0.53 0.19 -20.49
N PHE A 94 -1.17 0.03 -21.66
CA PHE A 94 -2.03 1.08 -22.25
C PHE A 94 -3.35 1.29 -21.50
N THR A 95 -3.84 0.25 -20.81
CA THR A 95 -5.11 0.31 -20.08
C THR A 95 -4.96 0.85 -18.66
N ALA A 96 -3.75 1.22 -18.22
CA ALA A 96 -3.53 1.73 -16.88
C ALA A 96 -4.45 2.92 -16.58
N ASN A 97 -4.70 3.81 -17.54
CA ASN A 97 -5.54 5.00 -17.33
C ASN A 97 -7.06 4.75 -17.49
N ASN A 98 -7.51 3.50 -17.58
CA ASN A 98 -8.94 3.18 -17.68
C ASN A 98 -9.70 3.71 -16.44
N PRO A 99 -10.77 4.51 -16.61
CA PRO A 99 -11.51 5.12 -15.49
C PRO A 99 -12.06 4.11 -14.47
N ASN A 100 -12.51 2.94 -14.90
CA ASN A 100 -13.05 1.91 -14.01
C ASN A 100 -11.94 1.28 -13.15
N LEU A 101 -10.73 1.13 -13.70
CA LEU A 101 -9.56 0.68 -12.92
C LEU A 101 -9.07 1.75 -11.94
N VAL A 102 -9.16 3.03 -12.30
CA VAL A 102 -8.88 4.14 -11.39
C VAL A 102 -9.89 4.17 -10.25
N ALA A 103 -11.18 3.97 -10.53
CA ALA A 103 -12.21 3.86 -9.50
C ALA A 103 -11.93 2.68 -8.56
N PHE A 104 -11.62 1.52 -9.10
CA PHE A 104 -11.26 0.34 -8.31
C PHE A 104 -10.00 0.57 -7.46
N GLU A 105 -9.01 1.28 -8.00
CA GLU A 105 -7.83 1.69 -7.23
C GLU A 105 -8.21 2.55 -6.03
N LYS A 106 -9.10 3.54 -6.20
CA LYS A 106 -9.59 4.36 -5.08
C LYS A 106 -10.16 3.47 -3.97
N LEU A 107 -11.08 2.55 -4.31
CA LEU A 107 -11.64 1.56 -3.36
C LEU A 107 -10.54 0.83 -2.56
N SER A 108 -9.48 0.42 -3.26
CA SER A 108 -8.35 -0.29 -2.67
C SER A 108 -7.50 0.53 -1.69
N ARG A 109 -7.61 1.87 -1.70
CA ARG A 109 -6.88 2.76 -0.81
C ARG A 109 -7.67 3.15 0.44
N TYR A 110 -9.00 3.00 0.41
CA TYR A 110 -9.87 3.47 1.51
C TYR A 110 -10.71 2.35 2.17
N ILE A 111 -11.00 1.24 1.48
CA ILE A 111 -11.74 0.14 2.11
C ILE A 111 -10.79 -0.66 3.02
N LEU A 112 -10.96 -0.46 4.32
CA LEU A 112 -10.28 -1.25 5.34
C LEU A 112 -10.83 -2.68 5.37
N THR A 113 -9.93 -3.64 5.58
CA THR A 113 -10.34 -5.00 5.90
C THR A 113 -11.13 -5.02 7.21
N PRO A 114 -12.11 -5.92 7.34
CA PRO A 114 -12.80 -6.15 8.60
C PRO A 114 -11.83 -6.66 9.66
N VAL A 115 -12.10 -6.30 10.91
CA VAL A 115 -11.45 -6.92 12.07
C VAL A 115 -11.90 -8.38 12.15
N THR A 116 -10.95 -9.30 12.29
CA THR A 116 -11.24 -10.73 12.40
C THR A 116 -10.72 -11.26 13.72
N ALA A 117 -11.21 -12.43 14.16
CA ALA A 117 -10.72 -13.06 15.38
C ALA A 117 -9.21 -13.38 15.37
N HIS A 118 -8.59 -13.41 14.18
CA HIS A 118 -7.19 -13.78 13.98
C HIS A 118 -6.31 -12.55 13.72
N ASN A 119 -6.92 -11.42 13.33
CA ASN A 119 -6.22 -10.17 13.08
C ASN A 119 -7.06 -8.98 13.54
N ASN A 120 -6.63 -8.38 14.66
CA ASN A 120 -7.26 -7.21 15.24
C ASN A 120 -6.87 -5.90 14.53
N MET A 121 -5.87 -5.93 13.65
CA MET A 121 -5.41 -4.79 12.90
C MET A 121 -6.08 -4.77 11.52
N GLN A 122 -6.77 -3.68 11.21
CA GLN A 122 -7.32 -3.46 9.88
C GLN A 122 -6.20 -3.05 8.91
N THR A 123 -6.33 -3.50 7.67
CA THR A 123 -5.32 -3.39 6.61
C THR A 123 -6.01 -3.02 5.30
N PHE A 124 -5.26 -2.78 4.23
CA PHE A 124 -5.81 -2.52 2.90
C PHE A 124 -5.32 -3.54 1.89
N TRP A 125 -6.25 -3.99 1.05
CA TRP A 125 -5.91 -4.74 -0.16
C TRP A 125 -5.39 -3.79 -1.23
N PHE A 126 -4.07 -3.73 -1.41
CA PHE A 126 -3.45 -2.79 -2.35
C PHE A 126 -3.60 -3.25 -3.79
N PHE A 127 -4.37 -2.51 -4.59
CA PHE A 127 -4.43 -2.71 -6.03
C PHE A 127 -3.30 -1.95 -6.76
N GLU A 128 -2.44 -2.68 -7.47
CA GLU A 128 -1.40 -2.13 -8.34
C GLU A 128 -1.91 -2.05 -9.79
N ARG A 129 -2.33 -0.85 -10.20
CA ARG A 129 -2.84 -0.57 -11.55
C ARG A 129 -1.72 -0.35 -12.56
N ALA A 130 -0.67 0.35 -12.15
CA ALA A 130 0.54 0.60 -12.94
C ALA A 130 1.74 -0.11 -12.31
N ARG A 131 2.62 -0.67 -13.14
CA ARG A 131 3.76 -1.46 -12.66
C ARG A 131 4.62 -0.64 -11.71
N GLY A 132 4.90 -1.19 -10.53
CA GLY A 132 5.77 -0.55 -9.53
C GLY A 132 5.09 0.50 -8.66
N GLN A 133 3.78 0.72 -8.81
CA GLN A 133 3.01 1.65 -7.98
C GLN A 133 3.14 1.35 -6.49
N TYR A 134 3.10 0.08 -6.08
CA TYR A 134 3.29 -0.31 -4.68
C TYR A 134 4.68 0.09 -4.18
N LYS A 135 5.73 -0.21 -4.96
CA LYS A 135 7.12 0.08 -4.60
C LYS A 135 7.33 1.59 -4.49
N ASN A 136 6.83 2.36 -5.45
CA ASN A 136 6.97 3.81 -5.48
C ASN A 136 6.23 4.45 -4.30
N LEU A 137 5.00 4.02 -4.00
CA LEU A 137 4.27 4.54 -2.84
C LEU A 137 4.96 4.16 -1.52
N ARG A 138 5.46 2.93 -1.40
CA ARG A 138 6.25 2.49 -0.24
C ARG A 138 7.52 3.33 -0.07
N GLN A 139 8.19 3.74 -1.15
CA GLN A 139 9.36 4.61 -1.07
C GLN A 139 8.95 6.04 -0.67
N LYS A 140 7.85 6.54 -1.22
CA LYS A 140 7.32 7.89 -0.95
C LYS A 140 6.83 8.04 0.49
N GLU A 141 5.93 7.17 0.95
CA GLU A 141 5.37 7.23 2.31
C GLU A 141 6.28 6.57 3.36
N GLY A 142 7.06 5.57 2.95
CA GLY A 142 8.05 4.85 3.76
C GLY A 142 9.45 5.43 3.63
N PHE A 143 9.60 6.74 3.70
CA PHE A 143 10.92 7.39 3.62
C PHE A 143 11.77 7.12 4.88
N THR A 144 11.17 6.66 5.98
CA THR A 144 11.88 6.25 7.21
C THR A 144 11.66 4.78 7.57
N LYS A 145 12.51 4.16 8.39
CA LYS A 145 12.36 2.73 8.76
C LYS A 145 11.06 2.48 9.54
N SER A 146 10.71 3.38 10.45
CA SER A 146 9.45 3.32 11.20
C SER A 146 8.25 3.45 10.27
N ARG A 147 8.31 4.40 9.33
CA ARG A 147 7.29 4.63 8.30
C ARG A 147 7.14 3.46 7.33
N GLN A 148 8.23 2.84 6.90
CA GLN A 148 8.19 1.63 6.08
C GLN A 148 7.49 0.49 6.80
N LYS A 149 7.80 0.30 8.09
CA LYS A 149 7.11 -0.72 8.91
C LYS A 149 5.62 -0.42 9.02
N ASN A 150 5.23 0.83 9.26
CA ASN A 150 3.83 1.24 9.31
C ASN A 150 3.14 1.07 7.95
N PHE A 151 3.82 1.38 6.85
CA PHE A 151 3.32 1.14 5.49
C PHE A 151 3.11 -0.35 5.25
N ASP A 152 4.07 -1.20 5.61
CA ASP A 152 3.97 -2.66 5.41
C ASP A 152 2.90 -3.29 6.33
N LEU A 153 2.61 -2.67 7.49
CA LEU A 153 1.46 -3.04 8.33
C LEU A 153 0.13 -2.60 7.71
N LYS A 154 0.07 -1.40 7.13
CA LYS A 154 -1.13 -0.84 6.48
C LYS A 154 -1.46 -1.55 5.15
N TYR A 155 -0.43 -1.83 4.34
CA TYR A 155 -0.50 -2.46 3.03
C TYR A 155 0.35 -3.74 2.99
N PRO A 156 -0.07 -4.83 3.64
CA PRO A 156 0.67 -6.09 3.61
C PRO A 156 0.91 -6.61 2.19
N LYS A 157 2.14 -7.06 1.91
CA LYS A 157 2.53 -7.55 0.57
C LYS A 157 1.68 -8.74 0.09
N ASN A 158 1.19 -9.58 0.99
CA ASN A 158 0.28 -10.70 0.66
C ASN A 158 -1.13 -10.25 0.25
N GLN A 159 -1.52 -9.02 0.59
CA GLN A 159 -2.76 -8.36 0.18
C GLN A 159 -2.56 -7.37 -0.99
N MET A 160 -1.38 -7.37 -1.61
CA MET A 160 -1.14 -6.68 -2.87
C MET A 160 -1.50 -7.58 -4.06
N PHE A 161 -2.05 -6.99 -5.12
CA PHE A 161 -2.34 -7.65 -6.37
C PHE A 161 -2.39 -6.66 -7.53
N THR A 162 -2.14 -7.15 -8.74
CA THR A 162 -2.06 -6.35 -9.96
C THR A 162 -3.35 -6.38 -10.78
N LYS A 163 -3.50 -5.49 -11.76
CA LYS A 163 -4.60 -5.52 -12.77
C LYS A 163 -4.75 -6.86 -13.49
N VAL A 164 -3.64 -7.56 -13.73
CA VAL A 164 -3.64 -8.87 -14.40
C VAL A 164 -4.15 -9.96 -13.46
N GLU A 165 -3.78 -9.88 -12.18
CA GLU A 165 -4.29 -10.78 -11.15
C GLU A 165 -5.77 -10.53 -10.86
N LEU A 166 -6.23 -9.27 -10.82
CA LEU A 166 -7.64 -8.93 -10.71
C LEU A 166 -8.45 -9.61 -11.84
N ALA A 167 -8.01 -9.47 -13.09
CA ALA A 167 -8.62 -10.15 -14.23
C ALA A 167 -8.63 -11.67 -14.07
N LYS A 168 -7.55 -12.24 -13.54
CA LYS A 168 -7.44 -13.69 -13.29
C LYS A 168 -8.45 -14.16 -12.24
N TYR A 169 -8.57 -13.44 -11.12
CA TYR A 169 -9.48 -13.80 -10.04
C TYR A 169 -10.95 -13.67 -10.44
N ILE A 170 -11.30 -12.61 -11.18
CA ILE A 170 -12.67 -12.38 -11.65
C ILE A 170 -13.05 -13.38 -12.74
N ASN A 171 -12.22 -13.56 -13.78
CA ASN A 171 -12.55 -14.43 -14.91
C ASN A 171 -12.50 -15.93 -14.58
N ALA A 172 -11.79 -16.33 -13.52
CA ALA A 172 -11.79 -17.71 -13.05
C ALA A 172 -13.06 -18.09 -12.27
N TYR A 173 -13.90 -17.12 -11.90
CA TYR A 173 -15.01 -17.36 -10.99
C TYR A 173 -16.29 -17.84 -11.69
N GLN A 174 -16.69 -17.18 -12.78
CA GLN A 174 -17.99 -17.42 -13.42
C GLN A 174 -17.88 -17.26 -14.94
N GLU A 175 -18.68 -18.03 -15.66
CA GLU A 175 -18.89 -17.86 -17.10
C GLU A 175 -19.62 -16.56 -17.41
N ILE A 176 -19.20 -15.86 -18.47
CA ILE A 176 -19.91 -14.69 -18.99
C ILE A 176 -20.25 -14.94 -20.45
N PHE A 177 -21.51 -14.72 -20.79
CA PHE A 177 -22.04 -14.85 -22.13
C PHE A 177 -22.40 -13.47 -22.70
N ASP A 178 -22.01 -13.25 -23.94
CA ASP A 178 -22.49 -12.14 -24.77
C ASP A 178 -23.43 -12.73 -25.83
N GLY A 179 -24.74 -12.60 -25.58
CA GLY A 179 -25.76 -13.36 -26.30
C GLY A 179 -25.55 -14.87 -26.14
N LYS A 180 -25.25 -15.58 -27.24
CA LYS A 180 -24.98 -17.02 -27.24
C LYS A 180 -23.48 -17.36 -27.11
N LYS A 181 -22.61 -16.36 -27.14
CA LYS A 181 -21.17 -16.57 -27.20
C LYS A 181 -20.57 -16.57 -25.80
N LEU A 182 -19.88 -17.63 -25.43
CA LEU A 182 -19.07 -17.67 -24.22
C LEU A 182 -17.85 -16.75 -24.41
N VAL A 183 -17.81 -15.66 -23.63
CA VAL A 183 -16.73 -14.65 -23.72
C VAL A 183 -15.73 -14.76 -22.58
N ILE A 184 -16.17 -15.24 -21.42
CA ILE A 184 -15.34 -15.54 -20.25
C ILE A 184 -15.62 -16.95 -19.75
N SER A 185 -14.56 -17.70 -19.47
CA SER A 185 -14.58 -19.07 -19.00
C SER A 185 -13.17 -19.44 -18.51
N PRO A 186 -12.98 -20.49 -17.69
CA PRO A 186 -11.68 -20.78 -17.09
C PRO A 186 -10.58 -21.08 -18.12
N ASN A 187 -10.89 -21.65 -19.28
CA ASN A 187 -9.91 -21.87 -20.36
C ASN A 187 -9.31 -20.55 -20.89
N VAL A 188 -10.01 -19.42 -20.79
CA VAL A 188 -9.45 -18.09 -21.11
C VAL A 188 -8.35 -17.70 -20.12
N VAL A 189 -8.51 -18.05 -18.84
CA VAL A 189 -7.47 -17.83 -17.81
C VAL A 189 -6.25 -18.71 -18.09
N VAL A 190 -6.48 -19.98 -18.47
CA VAL A 190 -5.41 -20.94 -18.80
C VAL A 190 -4.59 -20.53 -20.03
N ARG A 191 -5.20 -19.78 -20.96
CA ARG A 191 -4.51 -19.23 -22.15
C ARG A 191 -3.42 -18.21 -21.83
N GLY A 192 -3.36 -17.73 -20.59
CA GLY A 192 -2.30 -16.86 -20.08
C GLY A 192 -2.78 -15.44 -19.78
N ASN A 193 -1.96 -14.76 -18.98
CA ASN A 193 -2.26 -13.47 -18.37
C ASN A 193 -2.66 -12.38 -19.39
N GLU A 194 -1.93 -12.22 -20.49
CA GLU A 194 -2.20 -11.20 -21.51
C GLU A 194 -3.59 -11.38 -22.14
N LYS A 195 -3.87 -12.60 -22.63
CA LYS A 195 -5.16 -12.94 -23.26
C LYS A 195 -6.32 -12.83 -22.28
N ASN A 196 -6.12 -13.29 -21.05
CA ASN A 196 -7.12 -13.19 -20.00
C ASN A 196 -7.44 -11.73 -19.63
N TYR A 197 -6.41 -10.91 -19.48
CA TYR A 197 -6.57 -9.50 -19.15
C TYR A 197 -7.30 -8.74 -20.26
N ALA A 198 -6.95 -8.96 -21.52
CA ALA A 198 -7.66 -8.36 -22.65
C ALA A 198 -9.15 -8.76 -22.67
N ARG A 199 -9.47 -10.01 -22.34
CA ARG A 199 -10.86 -10.47 -22.21
C ARG A 199 -11.59 -9.84 -21.03
N PHE A 200 -10.93 -9.70 -19.89
CA PHE A 200 -11.50 -8.98 -18.74
C PHE A 200 -11.88 -7.55 -19.11
N ILE A 201 -10.97 -6.77 -19.69
CA ILE A 201 -11.23 -5.36 -20.04
C ILE A 201 -12.39 -5.21 -21.03
N ASN A 202 -12.49 -6.10 -22.02
CA ASN A 202 -13.49 -5.97 -23.08
C ASN A 202 -14.84 -6.62 -22.76
N ASN A 203 -14.89 -7.58 -21.83
CA ASN A 203 -16.07 -8.44 -21.65
C ASN A 203 -16.54 -8.63 -20.20
N ASN A 204 -15.78 -8.21 -19.18
CA ASN A 204 -16.12 -8.49 -17.78
C ASN A 204 -15.81 -7.36 -16.79
N LEU A 205 -15.02 -6.37 -17.18
CA LEU A 205 -14.89 -5.13 -16.43
C LEU A 205 -16.21 -4.35 -16.58
N PRO A 206 -16.89 -3.94 -15.50
CA PRO A 206 -18.13 -3.19 -15.63
C PRO A 206 -17.93 -1.88 -16.42
N ASP A 207 -18.72 -1.69 -17.48
CA ASP A 207 -18.62 -0.48 -18.31
C ASP A 207 -19.06 0.79 -17.56
N ASN A 208 -20.04 0.65 -16.67
CA ASN A 208 -20.55 1.75 -15.86
C ASN A 208 -19.78 1.86 -14.55
N ILE A 209 -19.08 2.99 -14.37
CA ILE A 209 -18.28 3.30 -13.18
C ILE A 209 -19.07 3.20 -11.87
N LYS A 210 -20.39 3.44 -11.87
CA LYS A 210 -21.24 3.29 -10.67
C LYS A 210 -21.35 1.85 -10.18
N LYS A 211 -21.04 0.86 -11.03
CA LYS A 211 -20.94 -0.55 -10.65
C LYS A 211 -19.63 -0.86 -9.95
N ILE A 212 -18.61 0.01 -10.04
CA ILE A 212 -17.35 -0.09 -9.30
C ILE A 212 -17.56 0.54 -7.92
N ASN A 213 -18.27 -0.18 -7.06
CA ASN A 213 -18.59 0.23 -5.68
C ASN A 213 -17.97 -0.74 -4.66
N ASN A 214 -18.22 -0.50 -3.36
CA ASN A 214 -17.69 -1.33 -2.29
C ASN A 214 -18.08 -2.81 -2.45
N VAL A 215 -19.31 -3.12 -2.84
CA VAL A 215 -19.76 -4.52 -3.04
C VAL A 215 -18.92 -5.20 -4.13
N PHE A 216 -18.71 -4.53 -5.26
CA PHE A 216 -17.86 -5.07 -6.33
C PHE A 216 -16.41 -5.28 -5.88
N PHE A 217 -15.86 -4.35 -5.08
CA PHE A 217 -14.52 -4.49 -4.52
C PHE A 217 -14.42 -5.67 -3.54
N GLU A 218 -15.32 -5.74 -2.56
CA GLU A 218 -15.41 -6.82 -1.57
C GLU A 218 -15.52 -8.19 -2.25
N ASP A 219 -16.38 -8.32 -3.26
CA ASP A 219 -16.53 -9.57 -4.03
C ASP A 219 -15.27 -9.90 -4.83
N SER A 220 -14.60 -8.89 -5.40
CA SER A 220 -13.34 -9.08 -6.11
C SER A 220 -12.24 -9.58 -5.18
N ILE A 221 -12.18 -9.06 -3.95
CA ILE A 221 -11.23 -9.53 -2.94
C ILE A 221 -11.60 -10.92 -2.42
N ALA A 222 -12.88 -11.22 -2.21
CA ALA A 222 -13.32 -12.56 -1.83
C ALA A 222 -12.90 -13.60 -2.88
N LYS A 223 -13.07 -13.29 -4.18
CA LYS A 223 -12.57 -14.12 -5.29
C LYS A 223 -11.05 -14.24 -5.29
N ALA A 224 -10.32 -13.17 -4.96
CA ALA A 224 -8.86 -13.20 -4.82
C ALA A 224 -8.42 -14.13 -3.67
N ILE A 225 -9.08 -14.07 -2.51
CA ILE A 225 -8.84 -14.93 -1.35
C ILE A 225 -9.10 -16.39 -1.73
N LEU A 226 -10.25 -16.67 -2.35
CA LEU A 226 -10.63 -18.00 -2.83
C LEU A 226 -9.58 -18.56 -3.79
N PHE A 227 -9.15 -17.76 -4.77
CA PHE A 227 -8.13 -18.16 -5.73
C PHE A 227 -6.79 -18.43 -5.07
N LYS A 228 -6.31 -17.51 -4.22
CA LYS A 228 -5.03 -17.65 -3.50
C LYS A 228 -5.05 -18.87 -2.57
N ALA A 229 -6.18 -19.16 -1.93
CA ALA A 229 -6.34 -20.35 -1.09
C ALA A 229 -6.29 -21.64 -1.90
N ALA A 230 -7.00 -21.72 -3.03
CA ALA A 230 -6.96 -22.86 -3.94
C ALA A 230 -5.54 -23.07 -4.51
N ASP A 231 -4.87 -22.01 -4.97
CA ASP A 231 -3.49 -22.07 -5.49
C ASP A 231 -2.50 -22.57 -4.43
N LYS A 232 -2.65 -22.10 -3.18
CA LYS A 232 -1.85 -22.58 -2.04
C LYS A 232 -2.13 -24.04 -1.72
N ARG A 233 -3.40 -24.47 -1.70
CA ARG A 233 -3.80 -25.85 -1.39
C ARG A 233 -3.40 -26.84 -2.49
N TYR A 234 -3.34 -26.40 -3.75
CA TYR A 234 -2.79 -27.22 -4.84
C TYR A 234 -1.32 -27.58 -4.60
N GLY A 235 -0.56 -26.65 -4.01
CA GLY A 235 0.84 -26.84 -3.65
C GLY A 235 1.81 -26.60 -4.80
N THR A 236 3.09 -26.87 -4.55
CA THR A 236 4.17 -26.79 -5.53
C THR A 236 5.12 -27.98 -5.38
N LYS A 237 5.89 -28.30 -6.42
CA LYS A 237 6.95 -29.32 -6.32
C LYS A 237 7.92 -29.03 -5.17
N VAL A 238 8.23 -27.75 -4.92
CA VAL A 238 9.12 -27.30 -3.84
C VAL A 238 8.58 -27.66 -2.45
N SER A 239 7.26 -27.61 -2.26
CA SER A 239 6.63 -27.98 -0.98
C SER A 239 6.53 -29.49 -0.75
N GLY A 240 6.84 -30.35 -1.74
CA GLY A 240 6.74 -31.81 -1.63
C GLY A 240 5.32 -32.38 -1.51
N ASN A 241 4.29 -31.53 -1.39
CA ASN A 241 2.88 -31.90 -1.28
C ASN A 241 2.05 -31.13 -2.31
N ASN A 242 2.17 -31.52 -3.59
CA ASN A 242 1.38 -30.96 -4.68
C ASN A 242 0.46 -32.02 -5.29
N ILE A 243 -0.70 -31.57 -5.79
CA ILE A 243 -1.68 -32.47 -6.45
C ILE A 243 -1.14 -33.00 -7.78
N GLY A 244 -0.40 -32.17 -8.53
CA GLY A 244 0.14 -32.49 -9.84
C GLY A 244 0.99 -31.36 -10.41
N GLU A 245 1.16 -31.33 -11.74
CA GLU A 245 2.02 -30.35 -12.42
C GLU A 245 1.26 -29.26 -13.19
N MET A 246 -0.07 -29.23 -13.09
CA MET A 246 -0.95 -28.40 -13.92
C MET A 246 -1.77 -27.41 -13.12
N LYS A 247 -1.19 -26.83 -12.06
CA LYS A 247 -1.85 -25.84 -11.17
C LYS A 247 -2.57 -24.73 -11.93
N GLN A 248 -1.90 -24.19 -12.97
CA GLN A 248 -2.41 -23.12 -13.82
C GLN A 248 -3.69 -23.49 -14.59
N VAL A 249 -3.97 -24.78 -14.73
CA VAL A 249 -5.20 -25.33 -15.33
C VAL A 249 -6.23 -25.63 -14.25
N VAL A 250 -5.84 -26.46 -13.27
CA VAL A 250 -6.76 -27.02 -12.28
C VAL A 250 -7.37 -25.95 -11.41
N VAL A 251 -6.60 -24.96 -10.96
CA VAL A 251 -7.12 -23.93 -10.04
C VAL A 251 -8.24 -23.11 -10.68
N PRO A 252 -8.08 -22.48 -11.88
CA PRO A 252 -9.19 -21.79 -12.53
C PRO A 252 -10.41 -22.68 -12.81
N TYR A 253 -10.17 -23.91 -13.29
CA TYR A 253 -11.25 -24.86 -13.61
C TYR A 253 -12.06 -25.24 -12.36
N THR A 254 -11.39 -25.56 -11.26
CA THR A 254 -12.04 -25.91 -10.00
C THR A 254 -12.82 -24.74 -9.41
N ILE A 255 -12.33 -23.50 -9.51
CA ILE A 255 -13.05 -22.34 -9.00
C ILE A 255 -14.33 -22.08 -9.80
N SER A 256 -14.26 -22.15 -11.14
CA SER A 256 -15.46 -22.04 -11.99
C SER A 256 -16.43 -23.18 -11.75
N LEU A 257 -15.92 -24.40 -11.57
CA LEU A 257 -16.75 -25.57 -11.26
C LEU A 257 -17.42 -25.47 -9.89
N LEU A 258 -16.72 -24.95 -8.88
CA LEU A 258 -17.30 -24.65 -7.57
C LEU A 258 -18.46 -23.66 -7.70
N ASN A 259 -18.33 -22.62 -8.52
CA ASN A 259 -19.42 -21.68 -8.77
C ASN A 259 -20.65 -22.36 -9.40
N ILE A 260 -20.44 -23.28 -10.36
CA ILE A 260 -21.52 -24.07 -10.96
C ILE A 260 -22.16 -25.01 -9.94
N ILE A 261 -21.36 -25.78 -9.20
CA ILE A 261 -21.83 -26.72 -8.16
C ILE A 261 -22.65 -26.00 -7.08
N THR A 262 -22.26 -24.79 -6.72
CA THR A 262 -22.95 -23.97 -5.71
C THR A 262 -24.07 -23.11 -6.31
N GLU A 263 -24.35 -23.20 -7.60
CA GLU A 263 -25.34 -22.38 -8.30
C GLU A 263 -25.16 -20.87 -8.06
N ASN A 264 -23.90 -20.42 -7.99
CA ASN A 264 -23.53 -19.04 -7.65
C ASN A 264 -24.02 -18.57 -6.26
N LYS A 265 -24.26 -19.50 -5.32
CA LYS A 265 -24.69 -19.21 -3.94
C LYS A 265 -23.56 -19.23 -2.92
N LEU A 266 -22.30 -19.30 -3.33
CA LEU A 266 -21.17 -19.17 -2.40
C LEU A 266 -21.18 -17.78 -1.74
N ASP A 267 -21.13 -17.72 -0.41
CA ASP A 267 -21.17 -16.46 0.32
C ASP A 267 -19.82 -15.73 0.27
N LEU A 268 -19.63 -14.95 -0.80
CA LEU A 268 -18.45 -14.10 -0.98
C LEU A 268 -18.31 -13.05 0.13
N TYR A 269 -19.43 -12.60 0.72
CA TYR A 269 -19.36 -11.61 1.81
C TYR A 269 -18.76 -12.24 3.06
N LYS A 270 -19.13 -13.49 3.38
CA LYS A 270 -18.53 -14.23 4.50
C LYS A 270 -17.03 -14.40 4.31
N ILE A 271 -16.57 -14.71 3.10
CA ILE A 271 -15.14 -14.80 2.78
C ILE A 271 -14.44 -13.45 3.00
N TRP A 272 -15.04 -12.34 2.52
CA TRP A 272 -14.54 -10.99 2.78
C TRP A 272 -14.51 -10.67 4.27
N LYS A 273 -15.59 -10.93 5.02
CA LYS A 273 -15.69 -10.66 6.46
C LYS A 273 -14.65 -11.41 7.29
N ASN A 274 -14.32 -12.64 6.89
CA ASN A 274 -13.34 -13.46 7.57
C ASN A 274 -11.91 -13.26 7.05
N GLN A 275 -11.73 -12.61 5.90
CA GLN A 275 -10.45 -12.48 5.19
C GLN A 275 -9.76 -13.82 4.89
N GLN A 276 -10.54 -14.91 4.87
CA GLN A 276 -10.11 -16.28 4.61
C GLN A 276 -11.31 -17.15 4.25
N ILE A 277 -11.06 -18.29 3.60
CA ILE A 277 -12.09 -19.33 3.44
C ILE A 277 -12.15 -20.22 4.69
N SER A 278 -13.29 -20.86 4.93
CA SER A 278 -13.42 -21.87 5.99
C SER A 278 -12.52 -23.08 5.71
N GLN A 279 -12.21 -23.85 6.75
CA GLN A 279 -11.46 -25.09 6.59
C GLN A 279 -12.25 -26.11 5.76
N GLN A 280 -13.57 -26.18 5.95
CA GLN A 280 -14.46 -27.06 5.20
C GLN A 280 -14.45 -26.73 3.70
N LEU A 281 -14.55 -25.45 3.34
CA LEU A 281 -14.46 -25.01 1.96
C LEU A 281 -13.06 -25.28 1.37
N SER A 282 -12.01 -25.10 2.16
CA SER A 282 -10.62 -25.41 1.79
C SER A 282 -10.42 -26.89 1.45
N ASP A 283 -11.00 -27.79 2.26
CA ASP A 283 -10.93 -29.24 2.06
C ASP A 283 -11.77 -29.68 0.86
N PHE A 284 -12.98 -29.14 0.72
CA PHE A 284 -13.86 -29.37 -0.43
C PHE A 284 -13.18 -28.99 -1.76
N ILE A 285 -12.56 -27.80 -1.81
CA ILE A 285 -11.83 -27.33 -3.00
C ILE A 285 -10.63 -28.24 -3.27
N TYR A 286 -9.91 -28.68 -2.24
CA TYR A 286 -8.74 -29.54 -2.40
C TYR A 286 -9.11 -30.89 -3.02
N ASP A 287 -10.17 -31.54 -2.56
CA ASP A 287 -10.62 -32.81 -3.12
C ASP A 287 -11.21 -32.66 -4.51
N LEU A 288 -11.92 -31.56 -4.79
CA LEU A 288 -12.38 -31.24 -6.14
C LEU A 288 -11.19 -31.00 -7.10
N MET A 289 -10.14 -30.32 -6.66
CA MET A 289 -8.92 -30.13 -7.46
C MET A 289 -8.22 -31.45 -7.79
N LYS A 290 -8.17 -32.42 -6.87
CA LYS A 290 -7.64 -33.77 -7.17
C LYS A 290 -8.42 -34.45 -8.27
N GLN A 291 -9.76 -34.41 -8.17
CA GLN A 291 -10.63 -35.02 -9.18
C GLN A 291 -10.44 -34.35 -10.54
N VAL A 292 -10.45 -33.01 -10.61
CA VAL A 292 -10.25 -32.25 -11.86
C VAL A 292 -8.87 -32.55 -12.45
N ASN A 293 -7.82 -32.61 -11.64
CA ASN A 293 -6.48 -32.95 -12.09
C ASN A 293 -6.45 -34.36 -12.71
N GLN A 294 -7.04 -35.35 -12.04
CA GLN A 294 -7.09 -36.72 -12.53
C GLN A 294 -7.92 -36.85 -13.82
N PHE A 295 -9.09 -36.22 -13.86
CA PHE A 295 -9.95 -36.18 -15.04
C PHE A 295 -9.20 -35.66 -16.28
N ILE A 296 -8.47 -34.54 -16.15
CA ILE A 296 -7.72 -33.96 -17.28
C ILE A 296 -6.59 -34.89 -17.74
N LEU A 297 -5.92 -35.60 -16.83
CA LEU A 297 -4.88 -36.57 -17.18
C LEU A 297 -5.46 -37.75 -17.96
N ASP A 298 -6.61 -38.27 -17.53
CA ASP A 298 -7.24 -39.44 -18.13
C ASP A 298 -7.86 -39.11 -19.49
N GLU A 299 -8.61 -38.00 -19.58
CA GLU A 299 -9.30 -37.55 -20.81
C GLU A 299 -8.30 -37.28 -21.95
N TYR A 300 -7.10 -36.78 -21.61
CA TYR A 300 -6.07 -36.41 -22.58
C TYR A 300 -4.80 -37.24 -22.44
N ALA A 301 -4.92 -38.48 -21.96
CA ALA A 301 -3.80 -39.40 -21.84
C ALA A 301 -3.05 -39.52 -23.19
N GLY A 302 -1.72 -39.38 -23.14
CA GLY A 302 -0.87 -39.40 -24.34
C GLY A 302 -0.93 -38.13 -25.22
N GLN A 303 -1.69 -37.11 -24.81
CA GLN A 303 -1.76 -35.80 -25.47
C GLN A 303 -1.17 -34.69 -24.61
N HIS A 304 -0.98 -33.51 -25.20
CA HIS A 304 -0.53 -32.32 -24.48
C HIS A 304 -1.70 -31.66 -23.72
N TYR A 305 -2.06 -32.22 -22.56
CA TYR A 305 -3.22 -31.85 -21.75
C TYR A 305 -3.34 -30.34 -21.44
N ILE A 306 -2.22 -29.61 -21.24
CA ILE A 306 -2.24 -28.15 -21.02
C ILE A 306 -2.73 -27.39 -22.27
N GLU A 307 -2.38 -27.84 -23.48
CA GLU A 307 -2.86 -27.18 -24.71
C GLU A 307 -4.34 -27.48 -24.95
N GLN A 308 -4.80 -28.68 -24.58
CA GLN A 308 -6.21 -29.04 -24.64
C GLN A 308 -7.05 -28.21 -23.65
N ALA A 309 -6.54 -27.99 -22.44
CA ALA A 309 -7.17 -27.15 -21.43
C ALA A 309 -7.24 -25.64 -21.79
N LYS A 310 -6.57 -25.19 -22.85
CA LYS A 310 -6.75 -23.83 -23.39
C LYS A 310 -7.97 -23.71 -24.31
N LYS A 311 -8.55 -24.85 -24.73
CA LYS A 311 -9.71 -24.92 -25.61
C LYS A 311 -11.00 -24.96 -24.79
N GLU A 312 -12.05 -24.38 -25.35
CA GLU A 312 -13.39 -24.38 -24.75
C GLU A 312 -13.95 -25.79 -24.62
N ASP A 313 -13.67 -26.69 -25.57
CA ASP A 313 -14.09 -28.10 -25.53
C ASP A 313 -13.68 -28.82 -24.23
N CYS A 314 -12.48 -28.54 -23.71
CA CYS A 314 -12.04 -29.12 -22.44
C CYS A 314 -12.89 -28.64 -21.27
N TRP A 315 -13.30 -27.37 -21.27
CA TRP A 315 -14.18 -26.85 -20.24
C TRP A 315 -15.59 -27.43 -20.34
N GLU A 316 -16.10 -27.60 -21.56
CA GLU A 316 -17.39 -28.24 -21.82
C GLU A 316 -17.44 -29.68 -21.30
N ARG A 317 -16.37 -30.45 -21.50
CA ARG A 317 -16.24 -31.80 -20.95
C ARG A 317 -16.22 -31.81 -19.42
N VAL A 318 -15.53 -30.86 -18.80
CA VAL A 318 -15.48 -30.71 -17.33
C VAL A 318 -16.86 -30.37 -16.76
N LYS A 319 -17.64 -29.50 -17.42
CA LYS A 319 -19.02 -29.19 -17.02
C LYS A 319 -19.95 -30.40 -17.13
N ASN A 320 -19.76 -31.22 -18.16
CA ASN A 320 -20.59 -32.39 -18.43
C ASN A 320 -20.15 -33.65 -17.66
N HIS A 321 -19.05 -33.59 -16.91
CA HIS A 321 -18.58 -34.69 -16.08
C HIS A 321 -19.30 -34.72 -14.73
N SER A 322 -19.58 -35.93 -14.23
CA SER A 322 -20.16 -36.14 -12.90
C SER A 322 -19.07 -36.15 -11.84
N TRP A 323 -19.06 -35.14 -10.98
CA TRP A 323 -18.10 -34.99 -9.89
C TRP A 323 -18.61 -35.62 -8.59
N ASN A 324 -17.71 -36.18 -7.78
CA ASN A 324 -18.06 -36.73 -6.47
C ASN A 324 -17.86 -35.66 -5.39
N PHE A 325 -18.96 -35.14 -4.85
CA PHE A 325 -18.93 -34.15 -3.77
C PHE A 325 -20.20 -34.25 -2.91
N ASN A 326 -20.12 -33.76 -1.68
CA ASN A 326 -21.28 -33.56 -0.81
C ASN A 326 -21.45 -32.08 -0.50
N ILE A 327 -22.49 -31.46 -1.07
CA ILE A 327 -22.74 -30.02 -0.90
C ILE A 327 -22.96 -29.63 0.58
N ASN A 328 -23.42 -30.57 1.40
CA ASN A 328 -23.64 -30.32 2.83
C ASN A 328 -22.34 -30.02 3.59
N ASP A 329 -21.19 -30.47 3.09
CA ASP A 329 -19.89 -30.23 3.73
C ASP A 329 -19.54 -28.73 3.79
N ILE A 330 -20.05 -27.95 2.83
CA ILE A 330 -19.84 -26.50 2.72
C ILE A 330 -21.12 -25.69 2.92
N LYS A 331 -22.19 -26.28 3.46
CA LYS A 331 -23.50 -25.62 3.62
C LYS A 331 -23.41 -24.28 4.35
N THR A 332 -22.53 -24.18 5.35
CA THR A 332 -22.36 -22.95 6.14
C THR A 332 -21.69 -21.82 5.36
N ASP A 333 -21.02 -22.13 4.25
CA ASP A 333 -20.33 -21.17 3.38
C ASP A 333 -21.20 -20.72 2.19
N LEU A 334 -22.43 -21.24 2.10
CA LEU A 334 -23.42 -20.80 1.11
C LEU A 334 -24.33 -19.73 1.70
N ILE A 335 -24.88 -18.89 0.83
CA ILE A 335 -25.88 -17.88 1.16
C ILE A 335 -27.13 -18.58 1.72
N ASP A 336 -27.55 -18.18 2.91
CA ASP A 336 -28.86 -18.52 3.45
C ASP A 336 -29.92 -17.63 2.79
N GLU A 337 -30.79 -18.21 1.97
CA GLU A 337 -31.86 -17.48 1.28
C GLU A 337 -32.84 -16.81 2.26
N ASN A 338 -32.98 -17.34 3.48
CA ASN A 338 -33.84 -16.76 4.51
C ASN A 338 -33.17 -15.62 5.28
N ASN A 339 -31.83 -15.52 5.21
CA ASN A 339 -31.06 -14.49 5.89
C ASN A 339 -29.88 -14.04 5.01
N PRO A 340 -30.16 -13.40 3.86
CA PRO A 340 -29.12 -13.02 2.92
C PRO A 340 -28.18 -11.97 3.54
N PRO A 341 -26.89 -11.97 3.16
CA PRO A 341 -25.93 -10.98 3.64
C PRO A 341 -26.38 -9.55 3.34
N LYS A 342 -26.61 -8.77 4.40
CA LYS A 342 -26.88 -7.33 4.26
C LYS A 342 -25.58 -6.58 4.05
N ARG A 343 -25.47 -5.88 2.92
CA ARG A 343 -24.34 -5.01 2.59
C ARG A 343 -24.83 -3.59 2.41
N ASN A 344 -24.22 -2.66 3.15
CA ASN A 344 -24.49 -1.25 3.00
C ASN A 344 -23.62 -0.71 1.86
N PHE A 345 -24.21 0.10 0.98
CA PHE A 345 -23.42 0.90 0.04
C PHE A 345 -22.82 2.07 0.81
N VAL A 346 -21.49 2.12 0.88
CA VAL A 346 -20.78 3.25 1.49
C VAL A 346 -20.84 4.40 0.48
N GLY A 347 -21.38 5.55 0.90
CA GLY A 347 -21.42 6.78 0.11
C GLY A 347 -20.13 7.60 0.27
N GLU A 348 -19.87 8.53 -0.66
CA GLU A 348 -18.66 9.37 -0.77
C GLU A 348 -18.30 10.22 0.48
N THR A 349 -19.15 10.26 1.51
CA THR A 349 -19.00 11.16 2.66
C THR A 349 -18.13 10.62 3.80
N ASP A 350 -17.93 9.30 3.91
CA ASP A 350 -17.00 8.72 4.90
C ASP A 350 -15.52 8.84 4.45
N ASP A 351 -15.28 9.25 3.19
CA ASP A 351 -13.97 9.24 2.51
C ASP A 351 -12.99 10.33 3.00
N THR A 352 -13.49 11.41 3.62
CA THR A 352 -12.66 12.60 3.91
C THR A 352 -11.91 12.54 5.23
N GLU A 353 -12.46 11.92 6.28
CA GLU A 353 -11.86 11.94 7.62
C GLU A 353 -10.63 11.02 7.73
N ASP A 354 -10.70 9.79 7.21
CA ASP A 354 -9.58 8.84 7.27
C ASP A 354 -8.40 9.27 6.39
N THR A 355 -8.70 9.85 5.22
CA THR A 355 -7.69 10.42 4.31
C THR A 355 -6.98 11.60 4.98
N ALA A 356 -7.75 12.51 5.60
CA ALA A 356 -7.21 13.66 6.32
C ALA A 356 -6.29 13.24 7.48
N LYS A 357 -6.68 12.18 8.21
CA LYS A 357 -5.87 11.66 9.31
C LYS A 357 -4.55 11.05 8.82
N HIS A 358 -4.58 10.28 7.73
CA HIS A 358 -3.37 9.70 7.13
C HIS A 358 -2.40 10.78 6.64
N GLU A 359 -2.90 11.81 5.95
CA GLU A 359 -2.10 12.96 5.51
C GLU A 359 -1.48 13.71 6.71
N GLU A 360 -2.26 13.95 7.78
CA GLU A 360 -1.75 14.60 8.99
C GLU A 360 -0.67 13.77 9.68
N ASP A 361 -0.86 12.44 9.77
CA ASP A 361 0.18 11.55 10.24
C ASP A 361 1.43 11.75 9.39
N ILE A 362 1.30 11.76 8.05
CA ILE A 362 2.44 11.94 7.13
C ILE A 362 3.28 13.16 7.52
N ILE A 363 2.61 14.31 7.57
CA ILE A 363 3.20 15.61 7.86
C ILE A 363 3.89 15.63 9.23
N ARG A 364 3.27 15.03 10.24
CA ARG A 364 3.77 15.04 11.63
C ARG A 364 4.98 14.13 11.86
N SER A 365 5.26 13.17 10.99
CA SER A 365 6.48 12.37 11.15
C SER A 365 7.74 13.05 10.60
N ILE A 366 7.57 14.14 9.85
CA ILE A 366 8.70 14.93 9.37
C ILE A 366 9.10 15.83 10.55
N PRO A 367 10.31 15.67 11.12
CA PRO A 367 10.73 16.43 12.31
C PRO A 367 10.88 17.92 12.00
N PHE A 368 10.89 18.75 13.04
CA PHE A 368 10.97 20.21 12.92
C PHE A 368 12.20 20.66 12.10
N LEU A 369 13.37 20.10 12.39
CA LEU A 369 14.63 20.37 11.72
C LEU A 369 14.56 20.01 10.24
N LEU A 370 13.85 18.93 9.91
CA LEU A 370 13.69 18.53 8.51
C LEU A 370 12.73 19.47 7.77
N TRP A 371 11.64 19.92 8.38
CA TRP A 371 10.81 20.98 7.79
C TRP A 371 11.58 22.29 7.58
N LYS A 372 12.49 22.65 8.49
CA LYS A 372 13.40 23.80 8.30
C LYS A 372 14.40 23.59 7.17
N LYS A 373 14.89 22.37 6.97
CA LYS A 373 15.69 22.01 5.79
C LYS A 373 14.88 22.07 4.49
N ILE A 374 13.63 21.62 4.48
CA ILE A 374 12.71 21.74 3.34
C ILE A 374 12.48 23.21 2.99
N GLU A 375 12.25 24.08 3.98
CA GLU A 375 12.16 25.52 3.76
C GLU A 375 13.43 26.08 3.10
N GLN A 376 14.60 25.74 3.62
CA GLN A 376 15.88 26.23 3.08
C GLN A 376 16.12 25.71 1.66
N TRP A 377 15.90 24.42 1.43
CA TRP A 377 15.98 23.80 0.10
C TRP A 377 15.04 24.49 -0.90
N GLY A 378 13.82 24.83 -0.49
CA GLY A 378 12.88 25.60 -1.30
C GLY A 378 13.40 26.99 -1.69
N ARG A 379 14.05 27.69 -0.75
CA ARG A 379 14.69 29.00 -1.00
C ARG A 379 15.87 28.89 -1.97
N ASP A 380 16.66 27.83 -1.84
CA ASP A 380 17.88 27.65 -2.62
C ASP A 380 17.61 27.19 -4.06
N THR A 381 16.53 26.43 -4.27
CA THR A 381 16.21 25.80 -5.56
C THR A 381 15.14 26.52 -6.37
N ASN A 382 14.36 27.43 -5.77
CA ASN A 382 13.16 28.05 -6.34
C ASN A 382 12.07 27.05 -6.82
N LEU A 383 12.14 25.78 -6.38
CA LEU A 383 11.12 24.76 -6.69
C LEU A 383 9.87 24.90 -5.81
N LEU A 384 9.96 25.63 -4.69
CA LEU A 384 8.81 26.00 -3.86
C LEU A 384 8.48 27.48 -4.06
N SER A 385 7.19 27.79 -4.23
CA SER A 385 6.72 29.18 -4.24
C SER A 385 7.00 29.87 -2.90
N ILE A 386 7.06 31.21 -2.90
CA ILE A 386 7.26 32.01 -1.67
C ILE A 386 6.23 31.65 -0.58
N ASN A 387 4.99 31.35 -1.00
CA ASN A 387 3.92 30.92 -0.11
C ASN A 387 4.22 29.55 0.50
N TYR A 388 4.74 28.61 -0.29
CA TYR A 388 5.10 27.26 0.16
C TYR A 388 6.34 27.23 1.05
N ILE A 389 7.33 28.08 0.78
CA ILE A 389 8.48 28.29 1.67
C ILE A 389 8.00 28.80 3.04
N SER A 390 7.16 29.84 3.03
CA SER A 390 6.60 30.40 4.27
C SER A 390 5.78 29.35 5.03
N GLU A 391 5.02 28.54 4.31
CA GLU A 391 4.16 27.53 4.91
C GLU A 391 4.96 26.33 5.46
N ALA A 392 6.02 25.89 4.78
CA ALA A 392 6.95 24.88 5.32
C ALA A 392 7.50 25.30 6.69
N SER A 393 7.84 26.59 6.84
CA SER A 393 8.26 27.16 8.12
C SER A 393 7.14 27.10 9.17
N ASN A 394 5.93 27.50 8.80
CA ASN A 394 4.77 27.49 9.68
C ASN A 394 4.44 26.07 10.18
N ILE A 395 4.45 25.09 9.28
CA ILE A 395 4.25 23.67 9.59
C ILE A 395 5.32 23.18 10.55
N ALA A 396 6.60 23.54 10.35
CA ALA A 396 7.69 23.21 11.27
C ALA A 396 7.34 23.63 12.70
N TYR A 397 6.95 24.90 12.90
CA TYR A 397 6.62 25.41 14.23
C TYR A 397 5.32 24.84 14.80
N LYS A 398 4.33 24.49 13.96
CA LYS A 398 3.11 23.81 14.42
C LYS A 398 3.43 22.40 14.92
N ILE A 399 4.31 21.66 14.24
CA ILE A 399 4.77 20.34 14.68
C ILE A 399 5.56 20.46 15.98
N LYS A 400 6.56 21.34 16.03
CA LYS A 400 7.38 21.57 17.23
C LYS A 400 6.56 21.88 18.48
N ASN A 401 5.50 22.69 18.32
CA ASN A 401 4.64 23.13 19.41
C ASN A 401 3.38 22.27 19.60
N LYS A 402 3.28 21.11 18.90
CA LYS A 402 2.11 20.22 18.95
C LYS A 402 0.76 20.92 18.71
N ARG A 403 0.75 21.91 17.82
CA ARG A 403 -0.47 22.64 17.44
C ARG A 403 -1.30 21.81 16.45
N PRO A 404 -2.64 21.95 16.45
CA PRO A 404 -3.49 21.30 15.45
C PRO A 404 -3.23 21.85 14.05
N LEU A 405 -3.35 21.00 13.03
CA LEU A 405 -3.26 21.39 11.61
C LEU A 405 -4.67 21.57 11.04
N LYS A 406 -4.94 22.73 10.42
CA LYS A 406 -6.21 22.94 9.69
C LYS A 406 -6.16 22.25 8.34
N ASP A 407 -7.31 22.01 7.70
CA ASP A 407 -7.38 21.41 6.35
C ASP A 407 -6.56 22.16 5.29
N SER A 408 -6.45 23.49 5.39
CA SER A 408 -5.60 24.29 4.50
C SER A 408 -4.12 24.06 4.74
N ASP A 409 -3.73 23.88 6.02
CA ASP A 409 -2.35 23.58 6.41
C ASP A 409 -1.96 22.20 5.90
N ARG A 410 -2.84 21.22 6.10
CA ARG A 410 -2.64 19.84 5.68
C ARG A 410 -2.46 19.73 4.17
N ARG A 411 -3.37 20.31 3.38
CA ARG A 411 -3.28 20.29 1.92
C ARG A 411 -1.98 20.91 1.40
N ARG A 412 -1.64 22.12 1.88
CA ARG A 412 -0.39 22.79 1.48
C ARG A 412 0.86 22.04 1.90
N ALA A 413 0.86 21.47 3.11
CA ALA A 413 1.97 20.65 3.58
C ALA A 413 2.13 19.37 2.74
N MET A 414 1.03 18.77 2.31
CA MET A 414 1.04 17.63 1.40
C MET A 414 1.52 18.03 0.00
N ASP A 415 1.11 19.19 -0.53
CA ASP A 415 1.63 19.72 -1.79
C ASP A 415 3.15 19.94 -1.73
N ILE A 416 3.65 20.52 -0.63
CA ILE A 416 5.09 20.70 -0.41
C ILE A 416 5.80 19.33 -0.33
N PHE A 417 5.24 18.40 0.42
CA PHE A 417 5.77 17.04 0.54
C PHE A 417 5.85 16.35 -0.83
N ASP A 418 4.81 16.49 -1.66
CA ASP A 418 4.78 15.93 -3.01
C ASP A 418 5.88 16.52 -3.90
N ILE A 419 6.09 17.83 -3.87
CA ILE A 419 7.19 18.51 -4.58
C ILE A 419 8.56 18.02 -4.10
N VAL A 420 8.73 17.84 -2.78
CA VAL A 420 9.97 17.27 -2.22
C VAL A 420 10.18 15.84 -2.69
N CYS A 421 9.15 14.99 -2.68
CA CYS A 421 9.26 13.63 -3.19
C CYS A 421 9.61 13.57 -4.68
N GLU A 422 9.11 14.52 -5.48
CA GLU A 422 9.38 14.58 -6.91
C GLU A 422 10.80 15.04 -7.21
N HIS A 423 11.32 16.04 -6.49
CA HIS A 423 12.57 16.71 -6.85
C HIS A 423 13.75 16.44 -5.91
N ASN A 424 13.52 15.99 -4.68
CA ASN A 424 14.57 15.72 -3.69
C ASN A 424 14.11 14.74 -2.58
N ILE A 425 13.78 13.51 -2.96
CA ILE A 425 13.33 12.49 -2.00
C ILE A 425 14.40 12.13 -0.95
N GLU A 426 15.70 12.27 -1.28
CA GLU A 426 16.82 11.99 -0.39
C GLU A 426 16.81 12.88 0.86
N LEU A 427 16.27 14.09 0.74
CA LEU A 427 16.09 15.00 1.87
C LEU A 427 15.27 14.35 3.00
N LEU A 428 14.33 13.48 2.66
CA LEU A 428 13.47 12.79 3.62
C LEU A 428 14.17 11.63 4.34
N GLU A 429 15.26 11.09 3.80
CA GLU A 429 15.99 9.96 4.42
C GLU A 429 16.62 10.34 5.78
N GLU A 430 16.94 11.62 5.97
CA GLU A 430 17.48 12.16 7.23
C GLU A 430 16.45 12.24 8.37
N ALA A 431 15.17 11.97 8.10
CA ALA A 431 14.09 12.17 9.07
C ALA A 431 14.27 11.37 10.37
N ASP A 432 14.70 10.10 10.30
CA ASP A 432 14.91 9.26 11.50
C ASP A 432 16.06 9.81 12.36
N GLU A 433 17.17 10.22 11.73
CA GLU A 433 18.33 10.78 12.44
C GLU A 433 18.01 12.13 13.09
N LEU A 434 17.29 13.00 12.38
CA LEU A 434 16.89 14.31 12.88
C LEU A 434 15.83 14.20 13.98
N ALA A 435 14.90 13.25 13.88
CA ALA A 435 13.93 12.98 14.95
C ALA A 435 14.63 12.47 16.22
N ALA A 436 15.65 11.62 16.09
CA ALA A 436 16.46 11.16 17.22
C ALA A 436 17.22 12.33 17.88
N LYS A 437 17.83 13.22 17.08
CA LYS A 437 18.51 14.43 17.57
C LYS A 437 17.57 15.39 18.31
N GLU A 438 16.35 15.57 17.80
CA GLU A 438 15.35 16.41 18.46
C GLU A 438 14.92 15.82 19.81
N GLN A 439 14.81 14.50 19.91
CA GLN A 439 14.48 13.82 21.17
C GLN A 439 15.61 13.97 22.19
N THR A 440 16.88 13.80 21.82
CA THR A 440 18.02 14.06 22.72
C THR A 440 18.11 15.54 23.10
N GLU A 441 17.91 16.47 22.17
CA GLU A 441 17.91 17.91 22.49
C GLU A 441 16.73 18.32 23.39
N THR A 442 15.56 17.71 23.27
CA THR A 442 14.45 17.96 24.20
C THR A 442 14.70 17.33 25.56
N MET A 443 15.39 16.19 25.64
CA MET A 443 15.84 15.59 26.91
C MET A 443 16.93 16.44 27.59
N ASP A 444 17.89 16.98 26.83
CA ASP A 444 18.95 17.87 27.33
C ASP A 444 18.41 19.25 27.70
N LYS A 445 17.44 19.79 26.94
CA LYS A 445 16.73 21.03 27.29
C LYS A 445 15.83 20.84 28.51
N GLN A 446 15.18 19.70 28.69
CA GLN A 446 14.45 19.39 29.93
C GLN A 446 15.38 19.20 31.14
N GLN A 447 16.64 18.77 30.95
CA GLN A 447 17.66 18.78 31.99
C GLN A 447 18.21 20.19 32.28
N THR A 448 18.29 21.08 31.28
CA THR A 448 18.85 22.43 31.44
C THR A 448 17.82 23.53 31.75
N THR A 449 16.51 23.29 31.60
CA THR A 449 15.45 24.21 32.05
C THR A 449 14.88 23.88 33.44
N ALA A 450 15.45 22.94 34.17
CA ALA A 450 15.12 22.68 35.58
C ALA A 450 15.94 23.57 36.54
N ASN A 451 16.01 24.87 36.28
CA ASN A 451 16.39 25.86 37.28
C ASN A 451 15.14 26.63 37.72
N THR A 452 14.39 26.00 38.61
CA THR A 452 13.35 26.58 39.48
C THR A 452 13.43 25.75 40.77
N PRO A 453 13.45 26.38 41.95
CA PRO A 453 14.35 25.99 43.04
C PRO A 453 14.06 24.59 43.57
N SER A 454 15.11 23.77 43.57
CA SER A 454 15.19 22.57 44.39
C SER A 454 15.11 22.99 45.86
N ASN A 455 13.92 22.95 46.46
CA ASN A 455 13.86 22.80 47.91
C ASN A 455 14.42 21.41 48.24
N ASN A 456 15.47 21.41 49.05
CA ASN A 456 16.41 20.32 49.32
C ASN A 456 15.71 19.02 49.78
N ILE A 457 15.43 18.08 48.88
CA ILE A 457 15.21 16.68 49.27
C ILE A 457 16.57 16.06 49.58
N THR A 458 16.87 15.89 50.87
CA THR A 458 18.04 15.18 51.39
C THR A 458 17.69 13.71 51.70
N LEU A 459 18.70 12.84 51.79
CA LEU A 459 18.49 11.43 52.19
C LEU A 459 17.86 11.32 53.59
N GLU A 460 18.25 12.21 54.52
CA GLU A 460 17.67 12.28 55.87
C GLU A 460 16.17 12.60 55.84
N LEU A 461 15.73 13.52 54.96
CA LEU A 461 14.31 13.83 54.81
C LEU A 461 13.52 12.65 54.23
N VAL A 462 14.11 11.94 53.26
CA VAL A 462 13.51 10.72 52.69
C VAL A 462 13.37 9.63 53.76
N GLU A 463 14.34 9.49 54.66
CA GLU A 463 14.26 8.57 55.81
C GLU A 463 13.10 8.91 56.74
N LYS A 464 12.94 10.18 57.10
CA LYS A 464 11.80 10.65 57.92
C LYS A 464 10.46 10.36 57.23
N MET A 465 10.34 10.63 55.93
CA MET A 465 9.13 10.37 55.15
C MET A 465 8.76 8.88 55.10
N VAL A 466 9.74 8.00 54.83
CA VAL A 466 9.55 6.54 54.78
C VAL A 466 9.12 6.01 56.15
N ALA A 467 9.76 6.45 57.22
CA ALA A 467 9.44 6.04 58.58
C ALA A 467 8.03 6.49 59.01
N TRP A 468 7.67 7.74 58.70
CA TRP A 468 6.38 8.32 59.06
C TRP A 468 5.22 7.68 58.30
N ASP A 469 5.43 7.35 57.03
CA ASP A 469 4.40 6.74 56.17
C ASP A 469 4.27 5.23 56.36
N LYS A 470 5.27 4.55 56.93
CA LYS A 470 5.29 3.07 57.14
C LYS A 470 4.06 2.52 57.85
N ARG A 471 3.48 3.27 58.80
CA ARG A 471 2.27 2.88 59.55
C ARG A 471 1.00 3.55 59.03
N ARG A 472 1.12 4.64 58.27
CA ARG A 472 0.00 5.48 57.81
C ARG A 472 -0.46 5.16 56.39
N ARG A 473 0.43 4.59 55.55
CA ARG A 473 0.17 4.12 54.18
C ARG A 473 -0.58 5.16 53.32
N ILE A 474 -0.15 6.42 53.42
CA ILE A 474 -0.70 7.55 52.66
C ILE A 474 -0.15 7.56 51.22
N LEU A 475 1.09 7.10 51.02
CA LEU A 475 1.64 6.90 49.69
C LEU A 475 1.24 5.53 49.13
N GLU A 476 1.17 5.46 47.80
CA GLU A 476 1.01 4.18 47.10
C GLU A 476 2.25 3.30 47.36
N ASP A 477 2.03 1.99 47.51
CA ASP A 477 3.09 1.03 47.91
C ASP A 477 4.36 1.14 47.06
N TRP A 478 4.23 1.39 45.74
CA TRP A 478 5.38 1.54 44.86
C TRP A 478 6.18 2.84 45.08
N LYS A 479 5.53 3.92 45.51
CA LYS A 479 6.17 5.21 45.84
C LYS A 479 6.96 5.08 47.13
N TRP A 480 6.37 4.43 48.13
CA TRP A 480 7.03 4.10 49.39
C TRP A 480 8.22 3.16 49.18
N ASN A 481 8.01 2.07 48.43
CA ASN A 481 9.07 1.10 48.12
C ASN A 481 10.24 1.74 47.37
N THR A 482 9.97 2.68 46.46
CA THR A 482 11.04 3.38 45.73
C THR A 482 11.88 4.28 46.63
N MET A 483 11.27 4.97 47.61
CA MET A 483 12.02 5.73 48.62
C MET A 483 12.82 4.82 49.55
N ASN A 484 12.21 3.71 50.00
CA ASN A 484 12.89 2.73 50.83
C ASN A 484 14.05 2.02 50.09
N ASP A 485 13.90 1.72 48.80
CA ASP A 485 14.97 1.15 47.97
C ASP A 485 16.19 2.10 47.86
N VAL A 486 15.96 3.41 47.82
CA VAL A 486 17.03 4.42 47.82
C VAL A 486 17.76 4.44 49.17
N LEU A 487 17.03 4.38 50.30
CA LEU A 487 17.64 4.31 51.64
C LEU A 487 18.42 3.01 51.88
N GLN A 488 17.97 1.90 51.31
CA GLN A 488 18.63 0.59 51.39
C GLN A 488 19.78 0.44 50.38
N GLY A 489 20.14 1.49 49.63
CA GLY A 489 21.21 1.48 48.63
C GLY A 489 20.91 0.62 47.39
N ARG A 490 19.68 0.14 47.21
CA ARG A 490 19.25 -0.67 46.06
C ARG A 490 18.99 0.17 44.81
N LYS A 491 18.80 1.49 44.96
CA LYS A 491 18.64 2.46 43.87
C LYS A 491 19.46 3.72 44.15
N SER A 492 20.08 4.27 43.11
CA SER A 492 20.86 5.51 43.20
C SER A 492 19.96 6.73 43.40
N PHE A 493 20.32 7.61 44.33
CA PHE A 493 19.56 8.84 44.61
C PHE A 493 19.81 9.91 43.53
N THR A 494 19.04 9.86 42.44
CA THR A 494 19.18 10.76 41.28
C THR A 494 18.33 12.03 41.42
N ASP A 495 18.66 13.09 40.68
CA ASP A 495 17.88 14.35 40.70
C ASP A 495 16.44 14.16 40.20
N ARG A 496 16.21 13.21 39.29
CA ARG A 496 14.86 12.80 38.87
C ARG A 496 14.05 12.21 40.02
N MET A 497 14.70 11.48 40.94
CA MET A 497 14.05 10.95 42.15
C MET A 497 13.78 12.05 43.17
N LYS A 498 14.64 13.05 43.32
CA LYS A 498 14.40 14.20 44.21
C LYS A 498 13.10 14.91 43.88
N HIS A 499 12.81 15.12 42.60
CA HIS A 499 11.53 15.73 42.19
C HIS A 499 10.33 14.82 42.51
N ALA A 500 10.43 13.51 42.23
CA ALA A 500 9.37 12.57 42.57
C ALA A 500 9.12 12.48 44.09
N PHE A 501 10.18 12.53 44.89
CA PHE A 501 10.11 12.49 46.35
C PHE A 501 9.59 13.82 46.92
N TYR A 502 9.88 14.95 46.29
CA TYR A 502 9.27 16.23 46.63
C TYR A 502 7.74 16.21 46.49
N LEU A 503 7.20 15.61 45.43
CA LEU A 503 5.75 15.45 45.27
C LEU A 503 5.13 14.53 46.34
N ASN A 504 5.87 13.50 46.76
CA ASN A 504 5.46 12.66 47.88
C ASN A 504 5.48 13.45 49.19
N LEU A 505 6.49 14.29 49.42
CA LEU A 505 6.61 15.16 50.60
C LEU A 505 5.44 16.14 50.69
N GLU A 506 5.08 16.80 49.58
CA GLU A 506 3.90 17.69 49.52
C GLU A 506 2.61 16.95 49.88
N LYS A 507 2.47 15.69 49.44
CA LYS A 507 1.32 14.85 49.81
C LYS A 507 1.33 14.48 51.30
N LEU A 508 2.48 14.11 51.85
CA LEU A 508 2.63 13.79 53.27
C LEU A 508 2.38 15.01 54.16
N LYS A 509 2.86 16.21 53.77
CA LYS A 509 2.65 17.47 54.49
C LYS A 509 1.16 17.81 54.63
N LYS A 510 0.39 17.62 53.56
CA LYS A 510 -1.08 17.82 53.59
C LYS A 510 -1.79 16.90 54.57
N GLU A 511 -1.20 15.75 54.86
CA GLU A 511 -1.72 14.76 55.82
C GLU A 511 -1.05 14.87 57.21
N GLY A 512 -0.31 15.96 57.46
CA GLY A 512 0.25 16.28 58.78
C GLY A 512 1.70 15.84 59.03
N PHE A 513 2.47 15.54 57.98
CA PHE A 513 3.92 15.33 58.12
C PHE A 513 4.67 16.65 58.36
N THR A 514 5.53 16.68 59.38
CA THR A 514 6.43 17.79 59.70
C THR A 514 7.88 17.40 59.45
N GLU A 515 8.71 18.34 59.02
CA GLU A 515 10.12 18.09 58.66
C GLU A 515 11.05 18.04 59.89
N ASP A 516 10.57 18.48 61.05
CA ASP A 516 11.30 18.54 62.32
C ASP A 516 11.63 17.16 62.89
#